data_AF-A0A8H4C6L2-F1
#
_entry.id   AF-A0A8H4C6L2-F1
#
_cell.length_a   1.000
_cell.length_b   1.000
_cell.length_c   1.000
_cell.angle_alpha   90.00
_cell.angle_beta   90.00
_cell.angle_gamma   90.00
#
_symmetry.space_group_name_H-M   'P 1'
#
loop_
_entity.id
_entity.type
_entity.pdbx_description
1 polymer ?
#
loop_
_entity_poly.entity_id
_entity_poly.type
_entity_poly.pdbx_seq_one_letter_code
_entity_poly.pdbx_strand_id
1 'polypeptide(L)'
;MFDPNDAGVEDAQIEAKSSTNLLGDLPHELITGILSAADDATTISRLARTCRGLARIANCALYRTSFGGTDPMKWAVERDRSDTLTQILALRSTPKWAITPQDRGAHLVEALRAGSFRTADALLNAGAEIIYSASSRPELRSEEVSIRANESHGHLGSLALAARSRYHLTFWYKPTQPYASEAEYWRWKKRTMMKILARMRVDVSRRHMEYPILSFDGYRRELDIALIEAANADAHSIEMMDFLLATGANMNAEMNDQYVGQVWRNALDEEVPSLFRAKVEFLMERGINTNRVWSWQRPLTPAEFFLKKLHWSCLFSTDTSFIGRGLWMMEFLEGCGCLEWPLATFEAFNTCEIAPQASESVGREMGAGRELELILNDTEESSKPLQTALEQHLSRKLLERRLVTPRTEGEGPRIIDGHASKPDFVDKEGLPEAILRLADLREEWLAEGCSEM
;
A
#
# COMPACT_ATOMS: atom_id res chain seq x y z
N MET A 1 22.07 -88.87 0.56
CA MET A 1 22.89 -87.65 0.46
C MET A 1 21.94 -86.52 0.10
N PHE A 2 21.42 -85.83 1.12
CA PHE A 2 20.72 -84.55 1.06
C PHE A 2 21.02 -83.90 2.41
N ASP A 3 21.76 -82.81 2.37
CA ASP A 3 22.25 -82.09 3.55
C ASP A 3 21.21 -81.02 3.94
N PRO A 4 20.84 -80.85 5.23
CA PRO A 4 19.65 -80.10 5.65
C PRO A 4 19.93 -78.61 5.92
N ASN A 5 20.83 -77.98 5.17
CA ASN A 5 21.27 -76.60 5.43
C ASN A 5 20.51 -75.50 4.65
N ASP A 6 19.45 -75.84 3.92
CA ASP A 6 18.72 -74.85 3.08
C ASP A 6 17.49 -74.23 3.76
N ALA A 7 17.07 -74.73 4.92
CA ALA A 7 15.89 -74.20 5.63
C ALA A 7 16.17 -72.90 6.41
N GLY A 8 17.44 -72.55 6.66
CA GLY A 8 17.82 -71.37 7.44
C GLY A 8 18.02 -70.08 6.64
N VAL A 9 18.08 -70.18 5.30
CA VAL A 9 18.34 -69.01 4.42
C VAL A 9 17.04 -68.40 3.90
N GLU A 10 16.00 -69.22 3.69
CA GLU A 10 14.68 -68.72 3.29
C GLU A 10 13.95 -68.00 4.44
N ASP A 11 14.03 -68.48 5.68
CA ASP A 11 13.40 -67.80 6.82
C ASP A 11 14.07 -66.46 7.15
N ALA A 12 15.40 -66.36 7.02
CA ALA A 12 16.12 -65.10 7.17
C ALA A 12 15.85 -64.10 6.03
N GLN A 13 15.57 -64.59 4.81
CA GLN A 13 15.15 -63.75 3.69
C GLN A 13 13.66 -63.37 3.75
N ILE A 14 12.82 -64.14 4.43
CA ILE A 14 11.41 -63.81 4.67
C ILE A 14 11.28 -62.80 5.82
N GLU A 15 12.08 -62.90 6.89
CA GLU A 15 12.15 -61.86 7.93
C GLU A 15 12.70 -60.53 7.38
N ALA A 16 13.74 -60.56 6.54
CA ALA A 16 14.29 -59.36 5.91
C ALA A 16 13.40 -58.75 4.80
N LYS A 17 12.47 -59.53 4.22
CA LYS A 17 11.47 -59.03 3.25
C LYS A 17 10.16 -58.56 3.90
N SER A 18 9.88 -58.94 5.15
CA SER A 18 8.75 -58.40 5.92
C SER A 18 9.08 -57.09 6.63
N SER A 19 10.36 -56.84 6.93
CA SER A 19 10.82 -55.55 7.46
C SER A 19 11.00 -54.51 6.35
N THR A 20 9.93 -54.22 5.61
CA THR A 20 9.78 -52.85 5.12
C THR A 20 9.45 -52.03 6.35
N ASN A 21 10.51 -51.61 7.08
CA ASN A 21 10.42 -50.57 8.09
C ASN A 21 9.96 -49.30 7.37
N LEU A 22 8.66 -49.20 7.15
CA LEU A 22 8.01 -47.95 6.87
C LEU A 22 8.35 -47.08 8.08
N LEU A 23 8.90 -45.90 7.86
CA LEU A 23 9.14 -44.91 8.92
C LEU A 23 7.89 -44.64 9.81
N GLY A 24 6.71 -45.17 9.45
CA GLY A 24 5.51 -45.21 10.29
C GLY A 24 5.53 -46.18 11.49
N ASP A 25 6.47 -47.12 11.55
CA ASP A 25 6.59 -48.11 12.64
C ASP A 25 7.61 -47.71 13.73
N LEU A 26 8.16 -46.50 13.66
CA LEU A 26 9.03 -45.97 14.71
C LEU A 26 8.26 -45.83 16.04
N PRO A 27 8.82 -46.28 17.18
CA PRO A 27 8.24 -46.06 18.50
C PRO A 27 7.95 -44.59 18.75
N HIS A 28 6.84 -44.29 19.42
CA HIS A 28 6.40 -42.91 19.64
C HIS A 28 7.49 -42.05 20.30
N GLU A 29 8.29 -42.64 21.21
CA GLU A 29 9.41 -41.98 21.88
C GLU A 29 10.58 -41.61 20.95
N LEU A 30 10.86 -42.44 19.95
CA LEU A 30 11.89 -42.18 18.93
C LEU A 30 11.45 -41.07 17.98
N ILE A 31 10.16 -41.04 17.64
CA ILE A 31 9.57 -39.99 16.80
C ILE A 31 9.61 -38.66 17.54
N THR A 32 9.18 -38.59 18.80
CA THR A 32 9.33 -37.38 19.60
C THR A 32 10.79 -36.99 19.80
N GLY A 33 11.71 -37.95 19.91
CA GLY A 33 13.16 -37.72 19.92
C GLY A 33 13.65 -37.03 18.64
N ILE A 34 13.31 -37.55 17.46
CA ILE A 34 13.66 -36.96 16.15
C ILE A 34 13.06 -35.55 16.00
N LEU A 35 11.81 -35.37 16.42
CA LEU A 35 11.13 -34.07 16.38
C LEU A 35 11.75 -33.06 17.35
N SER A 36 12.18 -33.51 18.53
CA SER A 36 12.86 -32.67 19.53
C SER A 36 14.29 -32.30 19.13
N ALA A 37 14.91 -33.10 18.25
CA ALA A 37 16.22 -32.83 17.67
C ALA A 37 16.15 -32.04 16.35
N ALA A 38 14.95 -31.79 15.81
CA ALA A 38 14.78 -30.98 14.61
C ALA A 38 14.83 -29.49 14.98
N ASP A 39 15.82 -28.78 14.45
CA ASP A 39 16.09 -27.38 14.79
C ASP A 39 15.12 -26.38 14.13
N ASP A 40 14.33 -26.78 13.12
CA ASP A 40 13.40 -25.88 12.45
C ASP A 40 12.06 -26.51 12.01
N ALA A 41 11.02 -25.67 11.92
CA ALA A 41 9.69 -26.06 11.47
C ALA A 41 9.67 -26.56 10.01
N THR A 42 10.65 -26.15 9.20
CA THR A 42 10.77 -26.57 7.79
C THR A 42 11.11 -28.05 7.68
N THR A 43 12.04 -28.53 8.51
CA THR A 43 12.51 -29.90 8.56
C THR A 43 11.39 -30.82 9.00
N ILE A 44 10.65 -30.44 10.06
CA ILE A 44 9.52 -31.23 10.51
C ILE A 44 8.40 -31.24 9.46
N SER A 45 8.14 -30.12 8.76
CA SER A 45 7.14 -30.04 7.68
C SER A 45 7.51 -30.90 6.47
N ARG A 46 8.81 -31.02 6.15
CA ARG A 46 9.29 -31.96 5.14
C ARG A 46 9.06 -33.40 5.60
N LEU A 47 9.39 -33.72 6.85
CA LEU A 47 9.23 -35.03 7.47
C LEU A 47 7.76 -35.50 7.49
N ALA A 48 6.83 -34.60 7.80
CA ALA A 48 5.39 -34.87 7.77
C ALA A 48 4.87 -35.14 6.34
N ARG A 49 5.50 -34.56 5.31
CA ARG A 49 5.12 -34.77 3.90
C ARG A 49 5.74 -36.03 3.30
N THR A 50 6.95 -36.40 3.70
CA THR A 50 7.64 -37.58 3.16
C THR A 50 7.19 -38.89 3.80
N CYS A 51 6.61 -38.87 5.00
CA CYS A 51 6.19 -40.10 5.67
C CYS A 51 4.77 -40.04 6.24
N ARG A 52 3.84 -40.81 5.64
CA ARG A 52 2.41 -40.83 6.03
C ARG A 52 2.18 -41.27 7.48
N GLY A 53 2.97 -42.19 8.01
CA GLY A 53 2.85 -42.67 9.39
C GLY A 53 3.32 -41.63 10.43
N LEU A 54 4.42 -40.93 10.11
CA LEU A 54 4.95 -39.86 10.95
C LEU A 54 4.13 -38.57 10.86
N ALA A 55 3.41 -38.36 9.75
CA ALA A 55 2.59 -37.17 9.54
C ALA A 55 1.66 -36.88 10.73
N ARG A 56 1.04 -37.90 11.33
CA ARG A 56 0.13 -37.70 12.48
C ARG A 56 0.85 -37.12 13.70
N ILE A 57 2.07 -37.57 13.99
CA ILE A 57 2.84 -37.16 15.17
C ILE A 57 3.60 -35.86 14.89
N ALA A 58 4.24 -35.78 13.72
CA ALA A 58 4.94 -34.59 13.24
C ALA A 58 3.99 -33.39 13.10
N ASN A 59 2.77 -33.57 12.58
CA ASN A 59 1.76 -32.50 12.52
C ASN A 59 1.31 -32.04 13.91
N CYS A 60 1.16 -32.98 14.87
CA CYS A 60 0.84 -32.61 16.24
C CYS A 60 1.94 -31.76 16.87
N ALA A 61 3.20 -32.08 16.62
CA ALA A 61 4.34 -31.29 17.05
C ALA A 61 4.37 -29.93 16.32
N LEU A 62 4.52 -29.94 14.99
CA LEU A 62 4.60 -28.76 14.11
C LEU A 62 3.58 -27.68 14.41
N TYR A 63 2.35 -28.08 14.70
CA TYR A 63 1.21 -27.18 14.71
C TYR A 63 0.72 -26.83 16.12
N ARG A 64 1.24 -27.49 17.16
CA ARG A 64 0.90 -27.17 18.55
C ARG A 64 2.03 -26.47 19.28
N THR A 65 3.28 -26.89 19.12
CA THR A 65 4.41 -26.37 19.89
C THR A 65 5.31 -25.46 19.06
N SER A 66 5.81 -24.39 19.66
CA SER A 66 6.85 -23.55 19.05
C SER A 66 8.14 -24.34 18.91
N PHE A 67 8.76 -24.27 17.72
CA PHE A 67 10.05 -24.91 17.43
C PHE A 67 11.10 -23.83 17.16
N GLY A 68 12.28 -23.96 17.77
CA GLY A 68 13.36 -22.97 17.61
C GLY A 68 12.96 -21.54 17.98
N GLY A 69 12.05 -21.38 18.95
CA GLY A 69 11.52 -20.07 19.36
C GLY A 69 10.51 -19.42 18.39
N THR A 70 10.13 -20.09 17.30
CA THR A 70 9.18 -19.56 16.31
C THR A 70 7.80 -20.19 16.50
N ASP A 71 6.76 -19.36 16.71
CA ASP A 71 5.37 -19.82 16.79
C ASP A 71 4.85 -20.23 15.40
N PRO A 72 4.24 -21.43 15.25
CA PRO A 72 3.72 -21.92 13.98
C PRO A 72 2.70 -21.00 13.31
N MET A 73 1.84 -20.32 14.08
CA MET A 73 0.87 -19.38 13.50
C MET A 73 1.58 -18.17 12.90
N LYS A 74 2.52 -17.57 13.64
CA LYS A 74 3.36 -16.49 13.14
C LYS A 74 4.13 -16.88 11.88
N TRP A 75 4.75 -18.07 11.87
CA TRP A 75 5.45 -18.59 10.70
C TRP A 75 4.54 -18.72 9.47
N ALA A 76 3.31 -19.22 9.67
CA ALA A 76 2.33 -19.37 8.61
C ALA A 76 1.89 -18.01 8.06
N VAL A 77 1.68 -17.02 8.93
CA VAL A 77 1.35 -15.65 8.55
C VAL A 77 2.50 -15.00 7.77
N GLU A 78 3.74 -15.06 8.25
CA GLU A 78 4.91 -14.46 7.59
C GLU A 78 5.14 -14.97 6.15
N ARG A 79 4.74 -16.22 5.89
CA ARG A 79 4.91 -16.90 4.60
C ARG A 79 3.61 -17.04 3.80
N ASP A 80 2.53 -16.44 4.29
CA ASP A 80 1.17 -16.53 3.74
C ASP A 80 0.72 -17.97 3.39
N ARG A 81 0.94 -18.91 4.31
CA ARG A 81 0.61 -20.33 4.17
C ARG A 81 -0.77 -20.67 4.75
N SER A 82 -1.83 -20.33 4.01
CA SER A 82 -3.22 -20.55 4.46
C SER A 82 -3.55 -22.01 4.79
N ASP A 83 -3.02 -22.97 4.02
CA ASP A 83 -3.25 -24.40 4.27
C ASP A 83 -2.65 -24.83 5.61
N THR A 84 -1.42 -24.37 5.87
CA THR A 84 -0.70 -24.64 7.13
C THR A 84 -1.43 -24.00 8.30
N LEU A 85 -1.88 -22.75 8.15
CA LEU A 85 -2.69 -22.07 9.16
C LEU A 85 -3.98 -22.84 9.45
N THR A 86 -4.69 -23.32 8.41
CA THR A 86 -5.92 -24.09 8.57
C THR A 86 -5.69 -25.37 9.38
N GLN A 87 -4.58 -26.07 9.12
CA GLN A 87 -4.16 -27.24 9.88
C GLN A 87 -3.82 -26.90 11.34
N ILE A 88 -3.14 -25.77 11.59
CA ILE A 88 -2.88 -25.26 12.94
C ILE A 88 -4.17 -24.99 13.70
N LEU A 89 -5.11 -24.25 13.08
CA LEU A 89 -6.40 -23.92 13.67
C LEU A 89 -7.22 -25.19 14.00
N ALA A 90 -7.18 -26.20 13.13
CA ALA A 90 -7.85 -27.49 13.37
C ALA A 90 -7.24 -28.26 14.55
N LEU A 91 -5.92 -28.27 14.69
CA LEU A 91 -5.21 -29.04 15.74
C LEU A 91 -5.15 -28.34 17.08
N ARG A 92 -5.21 -27.00 17.08
CA ARG A 92 -5.34 -26.14 18.27
C ARG A 92 -6.80 -25.79 18.59
N SER A 93 -7.76 -26.62 18.17
CA SER A 93 -9.17 -26.53 18.58
C SER A 93 -9.47 -27.33 19.87
N THR A 94 -8.53 -28.18 20.31
CA THR A 94 -8.70 -29.00 21.53
C THR A 94 -8.57 -28.17 22.83
N PRO A 95 -9.32 -28.48 23.91
CA PRO A 95 -9.44 -27.62 25.10
C PRO A 95 -8.11 -27.23 25.78
N LYS A 96 -7.10 -28.10 25.70
CA LYS A 96 -5.78 -27.86 26.31
C LYS A 96 -4.91 -26.85 25.53
N TRP A 97 -5.25 -26.59 24.27
CA TRP A 97 -4.45 -25.79 23.34
C TRP A 97 -5.31 -24.83 22.53
N ALA A 98 -6.51 -24.50 23.03
CA ALA A 98 -7.50 -23.72 22.31
C ALA A 98 -6.98 -22.30 22.04
N ILE A 99 -6.92 -21.91 20.77
CA ILE A 99 -6.57 -20.53 20.38
C ILE A 99 -7.71 -19.61 20.82
N THR A 100 -7.38 -18.56 21.59
CA THR A 100 -8.37 -17.59 22.04
C THR A 100 -8.85 -16.71 20.88
N PRO A 101 -10.06 -16.14 20.94
CA PRO A 101 -10.51 -15.16 19.95
C PRO A 101 -9.55 -13.97 19.80
N GLN A 102 -8.94 -13.54 20.91
CA GLN A 102 -7.95 -12.45 20.93
C GLN A 102 -6.69 -12.80 20.13
N ASP A 103 -6.17 -14.02 20.27
CA ASP A 103 -5.01 -14.48 19.51
C ASP A 103 -5.31 -14.52 18.01
N ARG A 104 -6.51 -14.95 17.61
CA ARG A 104 -6.94 -14.93 16.20
C ARG A 104 -7.00 -13.51 15.65
N GLY A 105 -7.51 -12.56 16.44
CA GLY A 105 -7.53 -11.13 16.08
C GLY A 105 -6.13 -10.54 15.95
N ALA A 106 -5.21 -10.87 16.86
CA ALA A 106 -3.82 -10.42 16.81
C ALA A 106 -3.10 -10.93 15.54
N HIS A 107 -3.27 -12.22 15.21
CA HIS A 107 -2.72 -12.77 13.98
C HIS A 107 -3.39 -12.23 12.71
N LEU A 108 -4.66 -11.83 12.77
CA LEU A 108 -5.33 -11.18 11.63
C LEU A 108 -4.70 -9.81 11.36
N VAL A 109 -4.48 -9.00 12.40
CA VAL A 109 -3.78 -7.72 12.29
C VAL A 109 -2.38 -7.90 11.70
N GLU A 110 -1.64 -8.89 12.19
CA GLU A 110 -0.30 -9.21 11.68
C GLU A 110 -0.35 -9.64 10.21
N ALA A 111 -1.28 -10.49 9.82
CA ALA A 111 -1.45 -10.95 8.44
C ALA A 111 -1.81 -9.81 7.49
N LEU A 112 -2.74 -8.92 7.87
CA LEU A 112 -3.13 -7.76 7.07
C LEU A 112 -1.98 -6.78 6.91
N ARG A 113 -1.26 -6.48 8.01
CA ARG A 113 -0.06 -5.63 7.98
C ARG A 113 1.03 -6.21 7.09
N ALA A 114 1.21 -7.54 7.14
CA ALA A 114 2.21 -8.26 6.36
C ALA A 114 1.77 -8.56 4.92
N GLY A 115 0.57 -8.14 4.49
CA GLY A 115 0.04 -8.44 3.15
C GLY A 115 -0.24 -9.92 2.89
N SER A 116 -0.36 -10.73 3.93
CA SER A 116 -0.61 -12.16 3.85
C SER A 116 -2.11 -12.43 3.73
N PHE A 117 -2.69 -12.13 2.57
CA PHE A 117 -4.14 -12.14 2.39
C PHE A 117 -4.78 -13.52 2.34
N ARG A 118 -4.05 -14.59 1.95
CA ARG A 118 -4.59 -15.96 2.02
C ARG A 118 -4.77 -16.41 3.46
N THR A 119 -3.79 -16.10 4.32
CA THR A 119 -3.87 -16.39 5.75
C THR A 119 -4.87 -15.49 6.46
N ALA A 120 -4.96 -14.20 6.11
CA ALA A 120 -6.01 -13.32 6.62
C ALA A 120 -7.40 -13.84 6.26
N ASP A 121 -7.63 -14.30 5.02
CA ASP A 121 -8.90 -14.91 4.60
C ASP A 121 -9.24 -16.15 5.45
N ALA A 122 -8.25 -17.02 5.69
CA ALA A 122 -8.42 -18.21 6.53
C ALA A 122 -8.72 -17.85 8.01
N LEU A 123 -8.04 -16.85 8.57
CA LEU A 123 -8.31 -16.34 9.92
C LEU A 123 -9.73 -15.77 10.03
N LEU A 124 -10.16 -14.99 9.04
CA LEU A 124 -11.53 -14.52 8.97
C LEU A 124 -12.48 -15.73 8.95
N ASN A 125 -12.32 -16.70 8.06
CA ASN A 125 -13.18 -17.89 8.01
C ASN A 125 -13.22 -18.66 9.34
N ALA A 126 -12.12 -18.65 10.09
CA ALA A 126 -12.02 -19.26 11.42
C ALA A 126 -12.58 -18.38 12.57
N GLY A 127 -13.27 -17.28 12.25
CA GLY A 127 -13.95 -16.43 13.22
C GLY A 127 -13.05 -15.38 13.88
N ALA A 128 -11.93 -14.99 13.27
CA ALA A 128 -11.16 -13.82 13.75
C ALA A 128 -12.03 -12.55 13.72
N GLU A 129 -12.01 -11.80 14.82
CA GLU A 129 -12.74 -10.54 14.94
C GLU A 129 -12.07 -9.43 14.13
N ILE A 130 -12.88 -8.59 13.50
CA ILE A 130 -12.40 -7.38 12.82
C ILE A 130 -12.24 -6.25 13.82
N ILE A 131 -11.28 -5.37 13.58
CA ILE A 131 -10.97 -4.21 14.42
C ILE A 131 -11.30 -2.95 13.64
N TYR A 132 -11.92 -1.96 14.28
CA TYR A 132 -12.14 -0.65 13.69
C TYR A 132 -11.01 0.29 14.10
N SER A 133 -10.68 1.24 13.24
CA SER A 133 -9.70 2.28 13.54
C SER A 133 -10.13 3.06 14.78
N ALA A 134 -9.19 3.24 15.71
CA ALA A 134 -9.47 3.93 16.97
C ALA A 134 -9.86 5.40 16.71
N SER A 135 -10.78 5.92 17.53
CA SER A 135 -10.95 7.36 17.63
C SER A 135 -9.71 7.97 18.27
N SER A 136 -9.11 8.97 17.63
CA SER A 136 -8.51 10.06 18.41
C SER A 136 -9.59 10.55 19.39
N ARG A 137 -9.28 10.53 20.69
CA ARG A 137 -10.26 10.63 21.79
C ARG A 137 -11.33 11.72 21.59
N PRO A 138 -12.59 11.49 21.96
CA PRO A 138 -13.69 12.48 21.86
C PRO A 138 -13.64 13.59 22.93
N GLU A 139 -12.58 13.72 23.73
CA GLU A 139 -12.53 14.66 24.86
C GLU A 139 -12.13 16.10 24.49
N LEU A 140 -11.72 16.36 23.24
CA LEU A 140 -11.49 17.73 22.76
C LEU A 140 -12.71 18.19 21.96
N ARG A 141 -13.68 18.76 22.67
CA ARG A 141 -14.68 19.65 22.08
C ARG A 141 -13.94 20.89 21.58
N SER A 142 -14.10 21.16 20.27
CA SER A 142 -13.58 22.35 19.58
C SER A 142 -12.09 22.33 19.30
N GLU A 143 -11.75 22.57 18.04
CA GLU A 143 -10.41 22.81 17.46
C GLU A 143 -9.55 21.56 17.16
N GLU A 144 -9.40 21.31 15.85
CA GLU A 144 -8.34 20.54 15.20
C GLU A 144 -8.04 19.13 15.74
N VAL A 145 -8.77 18.13 15.25
CA VAL A 145 -8.37 16.72 15.37
C VAL A 145 -7.13 16.49 14.50
N SER A 146 -5.95 16.76 15.01
CA SER A 146 -4.69 16.57 14.26
C SER A 146 -4.29 15.08 14.18
N ILE A 147 -4.29 14.44 13.00
CA ILE A 147 -3.73 13.08 12.75
C ILE A 147 -2.17 13.08 12.74
N ARG A 148 -1.47 13.62 13.76
CA ARG A 148 -0.04 13.99 13.68
C ARG A 148 0.85 12.98 12.91
N ALA A 149 1.81 13.46 12.11
CA ALA A 149 2.77 12.61 11.37
C ALA A 149 3.59 11.63 12.26
N ASN A 150 3.76 11.93 13.56
CA ASN A 150 4.42 11.05 14.53
C ASN A 150 3.46 10.31 15.48
N GLU A 151 2.15 10.55 15.37
CA GLU A 151 1.14 9.64 15.89
C GLU A 151 0.94 8.59 14.81
N SER A 152 1.74 7.53 14.87
CA SER A 152 1.51 6.30 14.12
C SER A 152 0.01 6.03 14.11
N HIS A 153 -0.61 6.14 12.93
CA HIS A 153 -2.03 5.88 12.66
C HIS A 153 -2.68 5.11 13.82
N GLY A 154 -3.27 5.87 14.76
CA GLY A 154 -3.72 5.32 16.04
C GLY A 154 -4.57 4.08 15.78
N HIS A 155 -4.01 2.91 16.07
CA HIS A 155 -4.56 1.59 15.77
C HIS A 155 -5.40 1.52 14.48
N LEU A 156 -4.77 1.47 13.30
CA LEU A 156 -5.47 1.17 12.04
C LEU A 156 -6.37 -0.07 12.21
N GLY A 157 -7.61 0.06 11.76
CA GLY A 157 -8.55 -1.05 11.70
C GLY A 157 -8.21 -2.05 10.60
N SER A 158 -8.95 -3.15 10.58
CA SER A 158 -8.71 -4.26 9.66
C SER A 158 -8.82 -3.84 8.19
N LEU A 159 -9.76 -2.97 7.83
CA LEU A 159 -9.93 -2.53 6.45
C LEU A 159 -8.81 -1.58 6.05
N ALA A 160 -8.45 -0.64 6.92
CA ALA A 160 -7.36 0.28 6.67
C ALA A 160 -6.00 -0.41 6.59
N LEU A 161 -5.74 -1.41 7.45
CA LEU A 161 -4.56 -2.27 7.36
C LEU A 161 -4.50 -3.04 6.04
N ALA A 162 -5.63 -3.58 5.59
CA ALA A 162 -5.72 -4.24 4.30
C ALA A 162 -5.39 -3.26 3.18
N ALA A 163 -5.98 -2.06 3.20
CA ALA A 163 -5.78 -1.02 2.19
C ALA A 163 -4.30 -0.59 2.10
N ARG A 164 -3.65 -0.37 3.25
CA ARG A 164 -2.25 0.04 3.38
C ARG A 164 -1.25 -0.96 2.80
N SER A 165 -1.55 -2.25 2.80
CA SER A 165 -0.58 -3.27 2.38
C SER A 165 -0.17 -3.09 0.92
N ARG A 166 1.14 -3.08 0.66
CA ARG A 166 1.78 -2.78 -0.63
C ARG A 166 2.48 -3.99 -1.20
N TYR A 167 2.24 -4.34 -2.47
CA TYR A 167 2.81 -5.57 -3.04
C TYR A 167 4.35 -5.51 -3.09
N HIS A 168 4.90 -4.42 -3.62
CA HIS A 168 6.34 -4.32 -3.91
C HIS A 168 7.18 -4.15 -2.63
N LEU A 169 6.69 -3.39 -1.65
CA LEU A 169 7.37 -3.28 -0.35
C LEU A 169 7.33 -4.59 0.45
N THR A 170 6.31 -5.42 0.22
CA THR A 170 6.09 -6.61 1.05
C THR A 170 6.83 -7.84 0.53
N PHE A 171 6.92 -8.03 -0.80
CA PHE A 171 7.36 -9.30 -1.37
C PHE A 171 8.52 -9.21 -2.35
N TRP A 172 8.87 -8.03 -2.89
CA TRP A 172 9.91 -7.92 -3.93
C TRP A 172 11.26 -8.48 -3.47
N TYR A 173 11.59 -8.32 -2.19
CA TYR A 173 12.85 -8.78 -1.60
C TYR A 173 12.73 -10.10 -0.82
N LYS A 174 11.53 -10.70 -0.76
CA LYS A 174 11.31 -11.92 0.01
C LYS A 174 11.58 -13.16 -0.84
N PRO A 175 12.41 -14.10 -0.37
CA PRO A 175 12.75 -15.31 -1.13
C PRO A 175 11.56 -16.27 -1.32
N THR A 176 10.49 -16.13 -0.53
CA THR A 176 9.36 -17.06 -0.52
C THR A 176 8.21 -16.69 -1.46
N GLN A 177 8.29 -15.58 -2.21
CA GLN A 177 7.29 -15.07 -3.19
C GLN A 177 5.92 -15.79 -3.12
N PRO A 178 5.04 -15.43 -2.17
CA PRO A 178 3.84 -16.22 -1.89
C PRO A 178 2.75 -16.12 -2.97
N TYR A 179 2.84 -15.10 -3.82
CA TYR A 179 1.94 -14.85 -4.96
C TYR A 179 2.70 -15.02 -6.26
N ALA A 180 2.05 -15.60 -7.27
CA ALA A 180 2.62 -15.78 -8.61
C ALA A 180 2.67 -14.46 -9.40
N SER A 181 1.80 -13.50 -9.05
CA SER A 181 1.76 -12.17 -9.67
C SER A 181 1.09 -11.15 -8.76
N GLU A 182 1.29 -9.87 -9.10
CA GLU A 182 0.61 -8.73 -8.47
C GLU A 182 -0.91 -8.78 -8.65
N ALA A 183 -1.38 -9.20 -9.83
CA ALA A 183 -2.80 -9.41 -10.09
C ALA A 183 -3.40 -10.50 -9.18
N GLU A 184 -2.64 -11.56 -8.89
CA GLU A 184 -3.08 -12.58 -7.94
C GLU A 184 -3.15 -12.01 -6.51
N TYR A 185 -2.14 -11.24 -6.10
CA TYR A 185 -2.13 -10.55 -4.81
C TYR A 185 -3.35 -9.62 -4.68
N TRP A 186 -3.66 -8.84 -5.70
CA TRP A 186 -4.84 -7.96 -5.71
C TRP A 186 -6.14 -8.75 -5.60
N ARG A 187 -6.29 -9.85 -6.34
CA ARG A 187 -7.48 -10.71 -6.24
C ARG A 187 -7.72 -11.18 -4.80
N TRP A 188 -6.67 -11.61 -4.11
CA TRP A 188 -6.76 -12.01 -2.70
C TRP A 188 -7.02 -10.83 -1.76
N LYS A 189 -6.34 -9.70 -1.97
CA LYS A 189 -6.57 -8.46 -1.21
C LYS A 189 -8.01 -8.00 -1.29
N LYS A 190 -8.56 -7.86 -2.51
CA LYS A 190 -9.95 -7.46 -2.76
C LYS A 190 -10.93 -8.43 -2.11
N ARG A 191 -10.71 -9.74 -2.23
CA ARG A 191 -11.54 -10.77 -1.57
C ARG A 191 -11.57 -10.58 -0.05
N THR A 192 -10.42 -10.40 0.57
CA THR A 192 -10.30 -10.19 2.01
C THR A 192 -10.96 -8.89 2.45
N MET A 193 -10.78 -7.79 1.70
CA MET A 193 -11.46 -6.51 1.97
C MET A 193 -12.98 -6.64 1.88
N MET A 194 -13.51 -7.33 0.86
CA MET A 194 -14.95 -7.60 0.75
C MET A 194 -15.49 -8.39 1.95
N LYS A 195 -14.74 -9.38 2.47
CA LYS A 195 -15.13 -10.12 3.67
C LYS A 195 -15.13 -9.25 4.92
N ILE A 196 -14.11 -8.39 5.08
CA ILE A 196 -14.05 -7.42 6.19
C ILE A 196 -15.27 -6.49 6.13
N LEU A 197 -15.58 -5.92 4.96
CA LEU A 197 -16.74 -5.06 4.77
C LEU A 197 -18.08 -5.76 5.06
N ALA A 198 -18.23 -7.00 4.61
CA ALA A 198 -19.43 -7.79 4.91
C ALA A 198 -19.62 -7.96 6.43
N ARG A 199 -18.54 -8.23 7.17
CA ARG A 199 -18.58 -8.31 8.64
C ARG A 199 -18.87 -6.97 9.29
N MET A 200 -18.27 -5.89 8.79
CA MET A 200 -18.54 -4.54 9.28
C MET A 200 -20.03 -4.21 9.14
N ARG A 201 -20.65 -4.50 7.99
CA ARG A 201 -22.09 -4.24 7.76
C ARG A 201 -22.99 -5.03 8.72
N VAL A 202 -22.67 -6.31 8.97
CA VAL A 202 -23.40 -7.14 9.94
C VAL A 202 -23.26 -6.59 11.36
N ASP A 203 -22.04 -6.22 11.76
CA ASP A 203 -21.74 -5.69 13.09
C ASP A 203 -22.39 -4.32 13.32
N VAL A 204 -22.36 -3.43 12.32
CA VAL A 204 -23.10 -2.15 12.36
C VAL A 204 -24.59 -2.39 12.49
N SER A 205 -25.17 -3.30 11.70
CA SER A 205 -26.61 -3.60 11.78
C SER A 205 -27.00 -4.12 13.17
N ARG A 206 -26.14 -4.93 13.81
CA ARG A 206 -26.34 -5.41 15.18
C ARG A 206 -26.25 -4.27 16.20
N ARG A 207 -25.18 -3.48 16.13
CA ARG A 207 -24.93 -2.37 17.07
C ARG A 207 -25.90 -1.21 16.86
N HIS A 208 -26.44 -1.02 15.67
CA HIS A 208 -27.40 0.05 15.38
C HIS A 208 -28.72 -0.15 16.14
N MET A 209 -29.08 -1.39 16.47
CA MET A 209 -30.23 -1.68 17.35
C MET A 209 -29.97 -1.29 18.81
N GLU A 210 -28.71 -1.23 19.24
CA GLU A 210 -28.31 -0.91 20.62
C GLU A 210 -27.90 0.57 20.78
N TYR A 211 -27.18 1.13 19.80
CA TYR A 211 -26.63 2.49 19.77
C TYR A 211 -26.57 3.04 18.31
N PRO A 212 -27.64 3.70 17.83
CA PRO A 212 -27.80 4.07 16.41
C PRO A 212 -26.73 5.04 15.87
N ILE A 213 -26.32 6.03 16.68
CA ILE A 213 -25.42 7.13 16.25
C ILE A 213 -23.95 6.68 16.28
N LEU A 214 -23.49 6.09 17.39
CA LEU A 214 -22.10 5.69 17.58
C LEU A 214 -21.65 4.54 16.67
N SER A 215 -22.59 3.68 16.25
CA SER A 215 -22.29 2.51 15.40
C SER A 215 -22.00 2.90 13.94
N PHE A 216 -22.66 3.93 13.42
CA PHE A 216 -22.47 4.40 12.04
C PHE A 216 -21.17 5.21 11.89
N ASP A 217 -20.77 5.96 12.92
CA ASP A 217 -19.55 6.76 12.92
C ASP A 217 -18.29 5.90 12.82
N GLY A 218 -18.25 4.76 13.52
CA GLY A 218 -17.11 3.82 13.45
C GLY A 218 -16.93 3.18 12.07
N TYR A 219 -18.05 2.83 11.42
CA TYR A 219 -18.05 2.26 10.07
C TYR A 219 -17.54 3.26 9.03
N ARG A 220 -18.12 4.47 9.02
CA ARG A 220 -17.74 5.52 8.07
C ARG A 220 -16.29 5.95 8.26
N ARG A 221 -15.84 6.09 9.51
CA ARG A 221 -14.44 6.40 9.80
C ARG A 221 -13.48 5.34 9.27
N GLU A 222 -13.79 4.06 9.48
CA GLU A 222 -12.93 2.98 8.97
C GLU A 222 -12.83 3.01 7.44
N LEU A 223 -13.93 3.31 6.74
CA LEU A 223 -13.93 3.52 5.28
C LEU A 223 -13.06 4.71 4.86
N ASP A 224 -13.20 5.85 5.55
CA ASP A 224 -12.45 7.07 5.21
C ASP A 224 -10.94 6.92 5.49
N ILE A 225 -10.56 6.23 6.57
CA ILE A 225 -9.15 5.91 6.85
C ILE A 225 -8.63 4.89 5.84
N ALA A 226 -9.41 3.88 5.48
CA ALA A 226 -9.01 2.94 4.42
C ALA A 226 -8.80 3.65 3.08
N LEU A 227 -9.58 4.69 2.77
CA LEU A 227 -9.41 5.50 1.56
C LEU A 227 -8.10 6.29 1.59
N ILE A 228 -7.75 6.89 2.74
CA ILE A 228 -6.44 7.53 2.94
C ILE A 228 -5.29 6.54 2.67
N GLU A 229 -5.38 5.34 3.27
CA GLU A 229 -4.35 4.31 3.10
C GLU A 229 -4.30 3.78 1.66
N ALA A 230 -5.43 3.66 0.98
CA ALA A 230 -5.50 3.28 -0.42
C ALA A 230 -4.80 4.31 -1.32
N ALA A 231 -4.95 5.60 -1.06
CA ALA A 231 -4.25 6.67 -1.79
C ALA A 231 -2.73 6.63 -1.59
N ASN A 232 -2.25 6.10 -0.46
CA ASN A 232 -0.83 5.88 -0.17
C ASN A 232 -0.31 4.53 -0.70
N ALA A 233 -1.19 3.63 -1.16
CA ALA A 233 -0.79 2.35 -1.71
C ALA A 233 0.03 2.53 -3.00
N ASP A 234 0.83 1.52 -3.33
CA ASP A 234 1.59 1.46 -4.58
C ASP A 234 0.65 1.04 -5.72
N ALA A 235 0.71 -0.21 -6.13
CA ALA A 235 -0.11 -0.71 -7.21
C ALA A 235 -1.57 -0.94 -6.78
N HIS A 236 -2.46 -0.87 -7.77
CA HIS A 236 -3.91 -0.98 -7.61
C HIS A 236 -4.54 0.08 -6.68
N SER A 237 -3.84 1.18 -6.43
CA SER A 237 -4.34 2.27 -5.60
C SER A 237 -5.65 2.85 -6.15
N ILE A 238 -5.76 3.00 -7.47
CA ILE A 238 -6.95 3.55 -8.14
C ILE A 238 -8.14 2.61 -7.95
N GLU A 239 -7.97 1.33 -8.26
CA GLU A 239 -9.01 0.30 -8.17
C GLU A 239 -9.48 0.12 -6.72
N MET A 240 -8.59 0.32 -5.76
CA MET A 240 -8.90 0.26 -4.35
C MET A 240 -9.63 1.51 -3.86
N MET A 241 -9.20 2.70 -4.28
CA MET A 241 -9.92 3.93 -4.00
C MET A 241 -11.33 3.86 -4.60
N ASP A 242 -11.47 3.45 -5.86
CA ASP A 242 -12.77 3.28 -6.52
C ASP A 242 -13.68 2.30 -5.78
N PHE A 243 -13.13 1.15 -5.38
CA PHE A 243 -13.84 0.17 -4.55
C PHE A 243 -14.31 0.76 -3.21
N LEU A 244 -13.48 1.55 -2.53
CA LEU A 244 -13.83 2.16 -1.25
C LEU A 244 -14.90 3.25 -1.42
N LEU A 245 -14.83 4.04 -2.48
CA LEU A 245 -15.86 5.02 -2.82
C LEU A 245 -17.20 4.35 -3.14
N ALA A 246 -17.18 3.27 -3.94
CA ALA A 246 -18.37 2.47 -4.24
C ALA A 246 -18.98 1.81 -2.99
N THR A 247 -18.19 1.61 -1.93
CA THR A 247 -18.65 1.01 -0.67
C THR A 247 -19.06 2.03 0.39
N GLY A 248 -18.96 3.33 0.07
CA GLY A 248 -19.51 4.44 0.87
C GLY A 248 -18.46 5.32 1.56
N ALA A 249 -17.17 5.20 1.22
CA ALA A 249 -16.16 6.16 1.69
C ALA A 249 -16.46 7.56 1.16
N ASN A 250 -16.22 8.59 1.98
CA ASN A 250 -16.68 9.94 1.71
C ASN A 250 -15.59 10.82 1.08
N MET A 251 -15.85 11.28 -0.14
CA MET A 251 -15.02 12.28 -0.86
C MET A 251 -15.55 13.71 -0.79
N ASN A 252 -16.66 13.95 -0.07
CA ASN A 252 -17.19 15.30 0.07
C ASN A 252 -16.35 16.11 1.08
N ALA A 253 -15.57 17.05 0.56
CA ALA A 253 -14.74 17.96 1.33
C ALA A 253 -15.53 18.86 2.29
N GLU A 254 -16.78 19.22 1.98
CA GLU A 254 -17.63 20.05 2.85
C GLU A 254 -17.93 19.38 4.20
N MET A 255 -17.99 18.05 4.21
CA MET A 255 -18.24 17.27 5.42
C MET A 255 -16.97 16.65 6.03
N ASN A 256 -15.86 16.60 5.27
CA ASN A 256 -14.70 15.76 5.62
C ASN A 256 -13.35 16.29 5.09
N ASP A 257 -13.15 17.61 5.12
CA ASP A 257 -12.01 18.29 4.51
C ASP A 257 -10.64 17.72 4.92
N GLN A 258 -10.50 17.27 6.17
CA GLN A 258 -9.26 16.67 6.65
C GLN A 258 -8.94 15.32 5.99
N TYR A 259 -9.90 14.39 5.94
CA TYR A 259 -9.66 13.06 5.39
C TYR A 259 -9.48 13.13 3.87
N VAL A 260 -10.33 13.92 3.20
CA VAL A 260 -10.24 14.17 1.75
C VAL A 260 -8.94 14.89 1.41
N GLY A 261 -8.54 15.88 2.22
CA GLY A 261 -7.28 16.58 2.07
C GLY A 261 -6.06 15.67 2.27
N GLN A 262 -6.14 14.69 3.16
CA GLN A 262 -5.07 13.68 3.33
C GLN A 262 -5.01 12.70 2.15
N VAL A 263 -6.15 12.31 1.57
CA VAL A 263 -6.19 11.53 0.32
C VAL A 263 -5.49 12.30 -0.81
N TRP A 264 -5.80 13.59 -0.95
CA TRP A 264 -5.13 14.46 -1.93
C TRP A 264 -3.63 14.54 -1.69
N ARG A 265 -3.22 14.81 -0.45
CA ARG A 265 -1.80 14.88 -0.06
C ARG A 265 -1.06 13.58 -0.40
N ASN A 266 -1.65 12.42 -0.09
CA ASN A 266 -1.03 11.12 -0.37
C ASN A 266 -0.89 10.87 -1.88
N ALA A 267 -1.87 11.29 -2.68
CA ALA A 267 -1.74 11.24 -4.13
C ALA A 267 -0.61 12.15 -4.64
N LEU A 268 -0.46 13.34 -4.07
CA LEU A 268 0.62 14.25 -4.42
C LEU A 268 2.01 13.79 -3.95
N ASP A 269 2.06 12.94 -2.92
CA ASP A 269 3.31 12.41 -2.39
C ASP A 269 3.85 11.22 -3.20
N GLU A 270 3.09 10.72 -4.18
CA GLU A 270 3.48 9.61 -5.05
C GLU A 270 4.76 9.90 -5.82
N GLU A 271 5.69 8.95 -5.82
CA GLU A 271 7.01 9.10 -6.44
C GLU A 271 7.07 8.52 -7.85
N VAL A 272 6.16 7.59 -8.17
CA VAL A 272 6.07 6.95 -9.49
C VAL A 272 5.25 7.83 -10.44
N PRO A 273 5.83 8.43 -11.51
CA PRO A 273 5.15 9.42 -12.35
C PRO A 273 3.84 8.96 -13.00
N SER A 274 3.79 7.70 -13.47
CA SER A 274 2.58 7.13 -14.09
C SER A 274 1.44 6.95 -13.08
N LEU A 275 1.76 6.47 -11.89
CA LEU A 275 0.80 6.30 -10.80
C LEU A 275 0.35 7.65 -10.23
N PHE A 276 1.28 8.61 -10.11
CA PHE A 276 0.97 9.99 -9.72
C PHE A 276 -0.08 10.59 -10.65
N ARG A 277 0.14 10.52 -11.97
CA ARG A 277 -0.83 10.99 -12.98
C ARG A 277 -2.19 10.33 -12.78
N ALA A 278 -2.22 8.99 -12.71
CA ALA A 278 -3.46 8.25 -12.57
C ALA A 278 -4.23 8.63 -11.28
N LYS A 279 -3.53 8.82 -10.15
CA LYS A 279 -4.13 9.23 -8.87
C LYS A 279 -4.70 10.64 -8.95
N VAL A 280 -3.97 11.58 -9.56
CA VAL A 280 -4.42 12.95 -9.72
C VAL A 280 -5.66 13.02 -10.60
N GLU A 281 -5.63 12.41 -11.79
CA GLU A 281 -6.75 12.39 -12.73
C GLU A 281 -7.99 11.77 -12.07
N PHE A 282 -7.83 10.61 -11.43
CA PHE A 282 -8.92 9.93 -10.72
C PHE A 282 -9.56 10.81 -9.64
N LEU A 283 -8.77 11.51 -8.82
CA LEU A 283 -9.30 12.36 -7.75
C LEU A 283 -9.95 13.64 -8.29
N MET A 284 -9.43 14.20 -9.38
CA MET A 284 -10.03 15.33 -10.07
C MET A 284 -11.41 14.99 -10.64
N GLU A 285 -11.56 13.82 -11.26
CA GLU A 285 -12.87 13.32 -11.74
C GLU A 285 -13.90 13.19 -10.61
N ARG A 286 -13.45 13.03 -9.37
CA ARG A 286 -14.30 12.94 -8.16
C ARG A 286 -14.48 14.27 -7.43
N GLY A 287 -14.07 15.39 -8.03
CA GLY A 287 -14.33 16.73 -7.52
C GLY A 287 -13.53 17.11 -6.28
N ILE A 288 -12.31 16.57 -6.13
CA ILE A 288 -11.43 16.94 -5.02
C ILE A 288 -11.06 18.43 -5.08
N ASN A 289 -10.88 19.07 -3.92
CA ASN A 289 -10.34 20.43 -3.87
C ASN A 289 -8.85 20.44 -4.22
N THR A 290 -8.52 20.72 -5.48
CA THR A 290 -7.15 20.68 -6.00
C THR A 290 -6.29 21.83 -5.52
N ASN A 291 -6.89 22.94 -5.09
CA ASN A 291 -6.18 24.18 -4.75
C ASN A 291 -5.53 24.15 -3.36
N ARG A 292 -5.86 23.16 -2.54
CA ARG A 292 -5.40 23.08 -1.14
C ARG A 292 -4.87 21.70 -0.83
N VAL A 293 -3.61 21.64 -0.45
CA VAL A 293 -2.95 20.47 0.10
C VAL A 293 -2.99 20.55 1.61
N TRP A 294 -3.54 19.51 2.23
CA TRP A 294 -3.67 19.44 3.67
C TRP A 294 -2.29 19.32 4.35
N SER A 295 -2.06 20.09 5.42
CA SER A 295 -0.83 20.03 6.22
C SER A 295 -1.08 20.40 7.68
N TRP A 296 -0.21 19.93 8.57
CA TRP A 296 -0.27 20.13 10.03
C TRP A 296 -0.28 21.59 10.47
N GLN A 297 0.43 22.45 9.75
CA GLN A 297 0.64 23.84 10.18
C GLN A 297 -0.41 24.77 9.58
N ARG A 298 -0.69 24.58 8.29
CA ARG A 298 -1.68 25.32 7.51
C ARG A 298 -1.91 24.62 6.17
N PRO A 299 -3.06 24.81 5.51
CA PRO A 299 -3.21 24.42 4.11
C PRO A 299 -2.09 25.03 3.25
N LEU A 300 -1.49 24.21 2.39
CA LEU A 300 -0.48 24.62 1.41
C LEU A 300 -1.12 24.65 0.02
N THR A 301 -0.62 25.48 -0.88
CA THR A 301 -0.87 25.28 -2.31
C THR A 301 -0.09 24.08 -2.83
N PRO A 302 -0.47 23.44 -3.95
CA PRO A 302 0.34 22.40 -4.56
C PRO A 302 1.76 22.85 -4.89
N ALA A 303 1.95 24.09 -5.36
CA ALA A 303 3.28 24.66 -5.58
C ALA A 303 4.11 24.73 -4.27
N GLU A 304 3.54 25.23 -3.17
CA GLU A 304 4.21 25.22 -1.85
C GLU A 304 4.59 23.80 -1.40
N PHE A 305 3.69 22.84 -1.58
CA PHE A 305 3.93 21.46 -1.19
C PHE A 305 5.15 20.87 -1.92
N PHE A 306 5.21 21.02 -3.25
CA PHE A 306 6.32 20.50 -4.05
C PHE A 306 7.63 21.24 -3.81
N LEU A 307 7.62 22.58 -3.72
CA LEU A 307 8.82 23.35 -3.44
C LEU A 307 9.43 22.96 -2.09
N LYS A 308 8.59 22.84 -1.04
CA LYS A 308 9.03 22.31 0.26
C LYS A 308 9.58 20.90 0.13
N LYS A 309 8.85 19.99 -0.52
CA LYS A 309 9.26 18.59 -0.66
C LYS A 309 10.63 18.50 -1.33
N LEU A 310 10.82 19.19 -2.45
CA LEU A 310 12.08 19.21 -3.19
C LEU A 310 13.23 19.79 -2.36
N HIS A 311 13.00 20.93 -1.68
CA HIS A 311 14.01 21.56 -0.83
C HIS A 311 14.43 20.63 0.30
N TRP A 312 13.47 20.09 1.04
CA TRP A 312 13.73 19.11 2.10
C TRP A 312 14.49 17.90 1.56
N SER A 313 14.09 17.32 0.42
CA SER A 313 14.80 16.18 -0.17
C SER A 313 16.27 16.50 -0.51
N CYS A 314 16.58 17.72 -0.98
CA CYS A 314 17.96 18.14 -1.27
C CYS A 314 18.82 18.21 0.00
N LEU A 315 18.27 18.70 1.11
CA LEU A 315 19.01 18.82 2.38
C LEU A 315 19.46 17.46 2.94
N PHE A 316 18.75 16.37 2.63
CA PHE A 316 18.99 15.04 3.21
C PHE A 316 19.42 13.96 2.21
N SER A 317 19.49 14.26 0.91
CA SER A 317 19.84 13.30 -0.14
C SER A 317 21.00 13.79 -0.99
N THR A 318 21.95 12.90 -1.27
CA THR A 318 23.00 13.13 -2.28
C THR A 318 22.54 12.79 -3.70
N ASP A 319 21.52 11.95 -3.85
CA ASP A 319 20.87 11.70 -5.15
C ASP A 319 19.94 12.86 -5.48
N THR A 320 20.13 13.49 -6.65
CA THR A 320 19.33 14.63 -7.15
C THR A 320 18.37 14.25 -8.28
N SER A 321 18.27 12.96 -8.62
CA SER A 321 17.40 12.45 -9.69
C SER A 321 15.92 12.78 -9.47
N PHE A 322 15.51 13.00 -8.23
CA PHE A 322 14.13 13.35 -7.86
C PHE A 322 13.73 14.77 -8.31
N ILE A 323 14.68 15.69 -8.54
CA ILE A 323 14.38 17.08 -8.91
C ILE A 323 13.65 17.13 -10.25
N GLY A 324 14.19 16.44 -11.25
CA GLY A 324 13.55 16.36 -12.57
C GLY A 324 12.16 15.74 -12.52
N ARG A 325 11.98 14.70 -11.68
CA ARG A 325 10.65 14.09 -11.47
C ARG A 325 9.66 15.06 -10.82
N GLY A 326 10.09 15.78 -9.77
CA GLY A 326 9.23 16.75 -9.08
C GLY A 326 8.84 17.92 -9.97
N LEU A 327 9.76 18.46 -10.78
CA LEU A 327 9.44 19.52 -11.75
C LEU A 327 8.43 19.04 -12.80
N TRP A 328 8.58 17.82 -13.31
CA TRP A 328 7.61 17.22 -14.23
C TRP A 328 6.23 17.06 -13.58
N MET A 329 6.17 16.61 -12.31
CA MET A 329 4.91 16.50 -11.57
C MET A 329 4.22 17.87 -11.40
N MET A 330 4.99 18.92 -11.14
CA MET A 330 4.49 20.29 -11.06
C MET A 330 3.97 20.80 -12.43
N GLU A 331 4.69 20.54 -13.53
CA GLU A 331 4.21 20.86 -14.89
C GLU A 331 2.92 20.14 -15.23
N PHE A 332 2.80 18.87 -14.84
CA PHE A 332 1.58 18.10 -15.03
C PHE A 332 0.40 18.73 -14.28
N LEU A 333 0.60 19.10 -13.01
CA LEU A 333 -0.43 19.76 -12.20
C LEU A 333 -0.81 21.13 -12.76
N GLU A 334 0.14 21.91 -13.28
CA GLU A 334 -0.13 23.15 -13.99
C GLU A 334 -1.00 22.90 -15.23
N GLY A 335 -0.66 21.89 -16.05
CA GLY A 335 -1.45 21.49 -17.22
C GLY A 335 -2.88 21.05 -16.89
N CYS A 336 -3.09 20.52 -15.68
CA CYS A 336 -4.40 20.19 -15.14
C CYS A 336 -5.14 21.37 -14.49
N GLY A 337 -4.52 22.56 -14.40
CA GLY A 337 -5.09 23.73 -13.72
C GLY A 337 -5.09 23.63 -12.19
N CYS A 338 -4.28 22.73 -11.62
CA CYS A 338 -4.18 22.48 -10.18
C CYS A 338 -3.03 23.25 -9.51
N LEU A 339 -2.12 23.83 -10.29
CA LEU A 339 -0.92 24.49 -9.80
C LEU A 339 -0.66 25.78 -10.56
N GLU A 340 -0.36 26.84 -9.81
CA GLU A 340 0.14 28.10 -10.37
C GLU A 340 1.60 28.29 -9.92
N TRP A 341 2.48 28.57 -10.88
CA TRP A 341 3.88 28.89 -10.60
C TRP A 341 4.02 30.30 -10.01
N PRO A 342 4.88 30.51 -9.00
CA PRO A 342 5.15 31.84 -8.43
C PRO A 342 6.04 32.70 -9.34
N LEU A 343 5.64 32.90 -10.60
CA LEU A 343 6.42 33.59 -11.63
C LEU A 343 6.67 35.07 -11.31
N ALA A 344 5.69 35.75 -10.69
CA ALA A 344 5.84 37.15 -10.29
C ALA A 344 6.95 37.31 -9.24
N THR A 345 7.01 36.40 -8.25
CA THR A 345 8.07 36.37 -7.25
C THR A 345 9.43 36.09 -7.88
N PHE A 346 9.49 35.13 -8.82
CA PHE A 346 10.73 34.83 -9.55
C PHE A 346 11.23 36.02 -10.38
N GLU A 347 10.33 36.75 -11.06
CA GLU A 347 10.69 37.93 -11.84
C GLU A 347 11.24 39.05 -10.94
N ALA A 348 10.59 39.32 -9.80
CA ALA A 348 11.04 40.30 -8.81
C ALA A 348 12.42 39.95 -8.22
N PHE A 349 12.68 38.66 -7.97
CA PHE A 349 13.97 38.18 -7.49
C PHE A 349 15.10 38.45 -8.51
N ASN A 350 14.85 38.18 -9.79
CA ASN A 350 15.85 38.34 -10.85
C ASN A 350 16.12 39.81 -11.25
N THR A 351 15.15 40.70 -11.09
CA THR A 351 15.33 42.12 -11.45
C THR A 351 15.96 42.95 -10.34
N CYS A 352 16.20 42.38 -9.15
CA CYS A 352 16.60 43.11 -7.93
C CYS A 352 15.68 44.29 -7.60
N GLU A 353 14.49 44.35 -8.20
CA GLU A 353 13.46 45.32 -7.86
C GLU A 353 12.75 44.82 -6.61
N ILE A 354 13.37 45.04 -5.44
CA ILE A 354 12.62 45.01 -4.19
C ILE A 354 11.70 46.22 -4.23
N ALA A 355 10.53 46.10 -4.86
CA ALA A 355 9.51 47.13 -4.80
C ALA A 355 9.08 47.28 -3.32
N PRO A 356 9.36 48.41 -2.65
CA PRO A 356 9.04 48.59 -1.23
C PRO A 356 7.53 48.72 -0.95
N GLN A 357 6.68 48.50 -1.96
CA GLN A 357 5.23 48.70 -1.89
C GLN A 357 4.39 47.42 -1.95
N ALA A 358 5.00 46.24 -1.97
CA ALA A 358 4.24 45.00 -1.76
C ALA A 358 3.92 44.77 -0.26
N SER A 359 4.63 45.42 0.66
CA SER A 359 4.55 45.18 2.11
C SER A 359 3.20 45.48 2.76
N GLU A 360 2.28 46.22 2.12
CA GLU A 360 0.94 46.51 2.64
C GLU A 360 -0.20 45.66 2.03
N SER A 361 0.11 44.80 1.04
CA SER A 361 -0.77 43.69 0.64
C SER A 361 -0.27 42.32 1.11
N VAL A 362 0.99 42.26 1.59
CA VAL A 362 1.72 41.11 2.14
C VAL A 362 1.18 40.61 3.51
N GLY A 363 0.07 41.17 4.01
CA GLY A 363 -0.68 40.59 5.12
C GLY A 363 -1.35 39.23 4.81
N ARG A 364 -1.25 38.71 3.57
CA ARG A 364 -1.86 37.43 3.15
C ARG A 364 -0.99 36.48 2.33
N GLU A 365 0.24 36.85 1.97
CA GLU A 365 1.11 35.99 1.13
C GLU A 365 1.96 35.03 1.97
N MET A 366 1.29 34.15 2.70
CA MET A 366 1.86 32.84 3.02
C MET A 366 1.66 31.94 1.80
N GLY A 367 2.68 31.81 0.94
CA GLY A 367 2.51 31.27 -0.42
C GLY A 367 3.75 30.62 -1.05
N ALA A 368 3.62 30.09 -2.27
CA ALA A 368 4.71 29.43 -3.02
C ALA A 368 5.89 30.36 -3.33
N GLY A 369 5.64 31.66 -3.45
CA GLY A 369 6.67 32.68 -3.64
C GLY A 369 7.68 32.74 -2.49
N ARG A 370 7.20 32.67 -1.24
CA ARG A 370 8.08 32.63 -0.07
C ARG A 370 8.98 31.39 -0.05
N GLU A 371 8.44 30.23 -0.41
CA GLU A 371 9.22 28.99 -0.48
C GLU A 371 10.26 29.07 -1.61
N LEU A 372 9.92 29.69 -2.74
CA LEU A 372 10.87 29.93 -3.82
C LEU A 372 12.01 30.87 -3.38
N GLU A 373 11.69 31.99 -2.73
CA GLU A 373 12.71 32.91 -2.19
C GLU A 373 13.63 32.24 -1.18
N LEU A 374 13.10 31.37 -0.33
CA LEU A 374 13.90 30.60 0.63
C LEU A 374 14.88 29.67 -0.09
N ILE A 375 14.44 28.96 -1.11
CA ILE A 375 15.30 28.04 -1.89
C ILE A 375 16.38 28.82 -2.64
N LEU A 376 16.04 29.93 -3.30
CA LEU A 376 16.99 30.71 -4.10
C LEU A 376 18.00 31.48 -3.25
N ASN A 377 17.67 31.84 -2.01
CA ASN A 377 18.60 32.46 -1.06
C ASN A 377 19.37 31.44 -0.21
N ASP A 378 19.10 30.14 -0.35
CA ASP A 378 19.76 29.11 0.43
C ASP A 378 21.26 29.04 0.10
N THR A 379 22.11 29.09 1.12
CA THR A 379 23.56 29.05 0.95
C THR A 379 24.14 27.64 1.01
N GLU A 380 23.31 26.64 1.35
CA GLU A 380 23.76 25.25 1.43
C GLU A 380 24.14 24.67 0.05
N GLU A 381 25.26 23.96 -0.03
CA GLU A 381 25.71 23.36 -1.30
C GLU A 381 24.77 22.28 -1.82
N SER A 382 24.08 21.58 -0.92
CA SER A 382 23.04 20.59 -1.18
C SER A 382 21.87 21.15 -2.00
N SER A 383 21.58 22.45 -1.87
CA SER A 383 20.48 23.13 -2.55
C SER A 383 20.82 23.67 -3.93
N LYS A 384 22.12 23.80 -4.28
CA LYS A 384 22.58 24.32 -5.59
C LYS A 384 21.96 23.61 -6.81
N PRO A 385 21.83 22.26 -6.83
CA PRO A 385 21.18 21.58 -7.95
C PRO A 385 19.72 21.98 -8.13
N LEU A 386 18.98 22.14 -7.02
CA LEU A 386 17.59 22.56 -7.05
C LEU A 386 17.44 24.01 -7.50
N GLN A 387 18.28 24.91 -6.99
CA GLN A 387 18.32 26.32 -7.42
C GLN A 387 18.51 26.42 -8.93
N THR A 388 19.53 25.71 -9.46
CA THR A 388 19.87 25.73 -10.88
C THR A 388 18.71 25.20 -11.74
N ALA A 389 18.08 24.10 -11.32
CA ALA A 389 16.94 23.53 -12.03
C ALA A 389 15.71 24.45 -12.01
N LEU A 390 15.38 25.07 -10.86
CA LEU A 390 14.27 26.01 -10.73
C LEU A 390 14.51 27.28 -11.54
N GLU A 391 15.70 27.88 -11.48
CA GLU A 391 16.04 29.07 -12.27
C GLU A 391 15.89 28.83 -13.77
N GLN A 392 16.45 27.73 -14.27
CA GLN A 392 16.33 27.34 -15.68
C GLN A 392 14.88 27.12 -16.09
N HIS A 393 14.11 26.43 -15.24
CA HIS A 393 12.71 26.11 -15.50
C HIS A 393 11.82 27.35 -15.52
N LEU A 394 11.88 28.17 -14.46
CA LEU A 394 11.05 29.37 -14.32
C LEU A 394 11.43 30.44 -15.36
N SER A 395 12.71 30.55 -15.73
CA SER A 395 13.14 31.43 -16.83
C SER A 395 12.51 31.02 -18.15
N ARG A 396 12.44 29.70 -18.43
CA ARG A 396 11.76 29.18 -19.63
C ARG A 396 10.27 29.51 -19.61
N LYS A 397 9.59 29.30 -18.48
CA LYS A 397 8.17 29.64 -18.30
C LYS A 397 7.88 31.13 -18.51
N LEU A 398 8.73 32.02 -17.99
CA LEU A 398 8.61 33.47 -18.23
C LEU A 398 8.75 33.83 -19.71
N LEU A 399 9.71 33.20 -20.42
CA LEU A 399 9.90 33.40 -21.86
C LEU A 399 8.67 32.93 -22.66
N GLU A 400 8.14 31.75 -22.35
CA GLU A 400 6.94 31.22 -22.98
C GLU A 400 5.72 32.13 -22.76
N ARG A 401 5.53 32.65 -21.54
CA ARG A 401 4.45 33.59 -21.22
C ARG A 401 4.53 34.89 -22.04
N ARG A 402 5.74 35.42 -22.25
CA ARG A 402 5.99 36.63 -23.07
C ARG A 402 5.77 36.41 -24.57
N LEU A 403 5.86 35.17 -25.05
CA LEU A 403 5.57 34.82 -26.44
C LEU A 403 4.07 34.67 -26.73
N VAL A 404 3.26 34.40 -25.69
CA VAL A 404 1.80 34.18 -25.80
C VAL A 404 0.98 35.45 -25.53
N THR A 405 1.60 36.55 -25.06
CA THR A 405 0.91 37.85 -25.02
C THR A 405 0.43 38.25 -26.41
N PRO A 406 -0.86 38.61 -26.59
CA PRO A 406 -1.44 38.83 -27.90
C PRO A 406 -0.73 39.98 -28.60
N ARG A 407 -0.34 39.75 -29.86
CA ARG A 407 -0.01 40.84 -30.77
C ARG A 407 -1.18 41.83 -30.76
N THR A 408 -0.86 43.08 -30.47
CA THR A 408 -1.75 44.22 -30.66
C THR A 408 -2.41 44.14 -32.04
N GLU A 409 -3.71 44.43 -32.07
CA GLU A 409 -4.60 44.43 -33.22
C GLU A 409 -3.90 44.94 -34.50
N GLY A 410 -3.90 44.15 -35.57
CA GLY A 410 -3.53 44.68 -36.89
C GLY A 410 -2.94 43.74 -37.93
N GLU A 411 -2.58 42.48 -37.62
CA GLU A 411 -2.03 41.57 -38.64
C GLU A 411 -2.76 40.23 -38.66
N GLY A 412 -3.41 39.95 -39.80
CA GLY A 412 -4.19 38.74 -40.03
C GLY A 412 -3.41 37.43 -39.89
N PRO A 413 -4.12 36.30 -39.80
CA PRO A 413 -3.52 35.04 -39.40
C PRO A 413 -2.60 34.52 -40.50
N ARG A 414 -1.28 34.56 -40.25
CA ARG A 414 -0.37 33.61 -40.89
C ARG A 414 -0.41 32.33 -40.06
N ILE A 415 -1.14 31.35 -40.57
CA ILE A 415 -1.03 29.96 -40.14
C ILE A 415 0.44 29.58 -40.32
N ILE A 416 1.16 29.45 -39.22
CA ILE A 416 2.42 28.71 -39.19
C ILE A 416 2.00 27.32 -38.74
N ASP A 417 1.91 26.41 -39.71
CA ASP A 417 1.88 24.97 -39.46
C ASP A 417 3.22 24.58 -38.82
N GLY A 418 3.31 24.82 -37.51
CA GLY A 418 4.33 24.25 -36.66
C GLY A 418 3.87 22.86 -36.27
N HIS A 419 4.21 21.87 -37.09
CA HIS A 419 4.25 20.48 -36.65
C HIS A 419 4.91 20.43 -35.27
N ALA A 420 4.12 20.14 -34.24
CA ALA A 420 4.65 19.69 -32.97
C ALA A 420 5.37 18.38 -33.27
N SER A 421 6.68 18.44 -33.41
CA SER A 421 7.55 17.29 -33.40
C SER A 421 7.21 16.51 -32.13
N LYS A 422 6.60 15.33 -32.30
CA LYS A 422 6.56 14.33 -31.23
C LYS A 422 7.97 14.22 -30.67
N PRO A 423 8.19 14.32 -29.35
CA PRO A 423 9.39 13.74 -28.79
C PRO A 423 9.30 12.22 -29.06
N ASP A 424 10.11 11.75 -30.00
CA ASP A 424 10.34 10.33 -30.22
C ASP A 424 11.02 9.74 -28.98
N PHE A 425 10.22 9.38 -27.98
CA PHE A 425 10.61 8.34 -27.04
C PHE A 425 10.47 7.00 -27.76
N VAL A 426 11.53 6.60 -28.46
CA VAL A 426 11.73 5.20 -28.83
C VAL A 426 12.03 4.45 -27.54
N ASP A 427 10.98 3.94 -26.91
CA ASP A 427 11.04 2.93 -25.87
C ASP A 427 11.73 1.68 -26.42
N LYS A 428 12.97 1.45 -25.99
CA LYS A 428 13.60 0.13 -25.99
C LYS A 428 14.46 -0.06 -24.76
N GLU A 429 13.90 0.16 -23.59
CA GLU A 429 14.39 -0.47 -22.35
C GLU A 429 13.26 -0.55 -21.32
N GLY A 430 12.53 -1.67 -21.37
CA GLY A 430 11.83 -2.22 -20.20
C GLY A 430 10.58 -1.50 -19.71
N LEU A 431 9.60 -1.25 -20.57
CA LEU A 431 8.20 -1.13 -20.13
C LEU A 431 7.81 -2.42 -19.37
N PRO A 432 7.41 -2.36 -18.09
CA PRO A 432 6.89 -3.54 -17.41
C PRO A 432 5.64 -4.02 -18.14
N GLU A 433 5.62 -5.30 -18.45
CA GLU A 433 4.53 -6.05 -19.08
C GLU A 433 3.15 -5.85 -18.40
N ALA A 434 3.13 -5.23 -17.20
CA ALA A 434 1.95 -4.84 -16.43
C ALA A 434 1.11 -3.72 -17.08
N ILE A 435 1.70 -2.78 -17.84
CA ILE A 435 0.97 -1.64 -18.40
C ILE A 435 0.20 -2.03 -19.68
N LEU A 436 0.77 -2.95 -20.47
CA LEU A 436 0.13 -3.44 -21.70
C LEU A 436 -1.07 -4.37 -21.43
N ARG A 437 -1.17 -4.97 -20.23
CA ARG A 437 -2.27 -5.87 -19.84
C ARG A 437 -3.51 -5.17 -19.28
N LEU A 438 -3.48 -3.85 -19.06
CA LEU A 438 -4.62 -3.08 -18.51
C LEU A 438 -5.75 -2.87 -19.52
N ALA A 439 -5.43 -2.83 -20.83
CA ALA A 439 -6.44 -2.74 -21.88
C ALA A 439 -7.12 -4.09 -22.14
N ASP A 440 -6.35 -5.19 -22.14
CA ASP A 440 -6.84 -6.54 -22.41
C ASP A 440 -7.77 -7.07 -21.29
N LEU A 441 -7.49 -6.72 -20.02
CA LEU A 441 -8.35 -7.08 -18.89
C LEU A 441 -9.70 -6.36 -18.89
N ARG A 442 -9.80 -5.17 -19.51
CA ARG A 442 -11.05 -4.43 -19.64
C ARG A 442 -12.01 -5.13 -20.61
N GLU A 443 -11.49 -5.76 -21.68
CA GLU A 443 -12.31 -6.51 -22.64
C GLU A 443 -12.71 -7.89 -22.11
N GLU A 444 -11.84 -8.58 -21.36
CA GLU A 444 -12.21 -9.82 -20.65
C GLU A 444 -13.34 -9.59 -19.61
N TRP A 445 -13.35 -8.43 -18.94
CA TRP A 445 -14.39 -8.07 -17.97
C TRP A 445 -15.76 -7.78 -18.58
N LEU A 446 -15.80 -7.23 -19.80
CA LEU A 446 -17.07 -7.00 -20.52
C LEU A 446 -17.65 -8.31 -21.09
N ALA A 447 -16.78 -9.28 -21.38
CA ALA A 447 -17.19 -10.60 -21.86
C ALA A 447 -17.77 -11.49 -20.75
N GLU A 448 -17.21 -11.45 -19.52
CA GLU A 448 -17.73 -12.23 -18.39
C GLU A 448 -19.03 -11.64 -17.80
N GLY A 449 -19.25 -10.32 -17.89
CA GLY A 449 -20.51 -9.68 -17.48
C GLY A 449 -21.72 -9.95 -18.39
N CYS A 450 -21.50 -10.46 -19.60
CA CYS A 450 -22.57 -10.79 -20.55
C CYS A 450 -22.92 -12.29 -20.58
N SER A 451 -22.20 -13.15 -19.85
CA SER A 451 -22.45 -14.60 -19.82
C SER A 451 -23.30 -15.07 -18.63
N GLU A 452 -23.72 -14.15 -17.76
CA GLU A 452 -24.74 -14.38 -16.72
C GLU A 452 -25.96 -13.46 -16.96
N MET A 453 -26.66 -13.66 -18.07
CA MET A 453 -28.08 -13.33 -18.23
C MET A 453 -28.84 -14.50 -18.84
#